data_AF-A0AAD5QJ20-F1
#
_entry.id   AF-A0AAD5QJ20-F1
#
_cell.length_a   1.000
_cell.length_b   1.000
_cell.length_c   1.000
_cell.angle_alpha   90.00
_cell.angle_beta   90.00
_cell.angle_gamma   90.00
#
_symmetry.space_group_name_H-M   'P 1'
#
loop_
_entity.id
_entity.type
_entity.pdbx_description
1 polymer ?
#
loop_
_entity_poly.entity_id
_entity_poly.type
_entity_poly.pdbx_seq_one_letter_code
_entity_poly.pdbx_strand_id
1 'polypeptide(L)'
;MASGKTNANGEFELKGYTEEFTPIDPKLNIYHDCNDFKPCQRKFTIKIPDKYITSGKNPKAIYDAGTIQLSGKFPGEERDCLH
;
A
#
# COMPACT_ATOMS: atom_id res chain seq x y z
N MET A 1 -7.61 1.51 8.95
CA MET A 1 -6.27 1.47 8.34
C MET A 1 -5.59 0.16 8.70
N ALA A 2 -4.54 -0.23 7.99
CA ALA A 2 -3.68 -1.37 8.34
C ALA A 2 -2.26 -1.11 7.82
N SER A 3 -1.25 -1.66 8.49
CA SER A 3 0.16 -1.61 8.07
C SER A 3 0.85 -2.93 8.37
N GLY A 4 1.94 -3.20 7.66
CA GLY A 4 2.72 -4.43 7.81
C GLY A 4 3.98 -4.37 6.97
N LYS A 5 4.87 -5.34 7.17
CA LYS A 5 6.09 -5.52 6.36
C LYS A 5 5.96 -6.80 5.56
N THR A 6 6.58 -6.82 4.40
CA THR A 6 6.68 -8.05 3.60
C THR A 6 7.46 -9.11 4.36
N ASN A 7 7.16 -10.38 4.11
CA ASN A 7 8.00 -11.48 4.57
C ASN A 7 9.31 -11.57 3.75
N ALA A 8 10.13 -12.58 4.01
CA ALA A 8 11.41 -12.80 3.32
C ALA A 8 11.27 -13.05 1.81
N ASN A 9 10.09 -13.47 1.34
CA ASN A 9 9.77 -13.69 -0.07
C ASN A 9 9.15 -12.44 -0.74
N GLY A 10 8.97 -11.34 -0.01
CA GLY A 10 8.32 -10.13 -0.53
C GLY A 10 6.79 -10.15 -0.46
N GLU A 11 6.18 -11.16 0.16
CA GLU A 11 4.72 -11.29 0.23
C GLU A 11 4.13 -10.48 1.39
N PHE A 12 2.93 -9.94 1.20
CA PHE A 12 2.15 -9.25 2.22
C PHE A 12 0.65 -9.43 2.00
N GLU A 13 -0.12 -9.38 3.09
CA GLU A 13 -1.58 -9.27 3.04
C GLU A 13 -2.01 -8.26 4.11
N LEU A 14 -2.80 -7.25 3.72
CA LEU A 14 -3.31 -6.22 4.62
C LEU A 14 -4.83 -6.15 4.54
N LYS A 15 -5.48 -6.07 5.70
CA LYS A 15 -6.93 -5.86 5.84
C LYS A 15 -7.16 -4.70 6.80
N GLY A 16 -7.67 -3.59 6.27
CA GLY A 16 -7.96 -2.39 7.05
C GLY A 16 -9.44 -2.03 7.00
N TYR A 17 -9.90 -1.35 8.05
CA TYR A 17 -11.23 -0.75 8.09
C TYR A 17 -11.17 0.69 8.61
N THR A 18 -12.16 1.49 8.32
CA THR A 18 -12.37 2.83 8.90
C THR A 18 -13.87 3.12 8.94
N GLU A 19 -14.29 4.06 9.77
CA GLU A 19 -15.69 4.47 9.89
C GLU A 19 -15.85 5.84 9.24
N GLU A 20 -16.56 5.89 8.11
CA GLU A 20 -16.81 7.12 7.35
C GLU A 20 -18.26 7.14 6.85
N PHE A 21 -18.85 8.33 6.70
CA PHE A 21 -20.22 8.48 6.21
C PHE A 21 -20.34 8.27 4.69
N THR A 22 -19.25 8.52 3.95
CA THR A 22 -19.14 8.31 2.50
C THR A 22 -18.34 7.04 2.22
N PRO A 23 -18.34 6.53 0.96
CA PRO A 23 -17.34 5.55 0.55
C PRO A 23 -15.93 6.07 0.84
N ILE A 24 -15.08 5.17 1.28
CA ILE A 24 -13.67 5.46 1.58
C ILE A 24 -12.86 5.52 0.28
N ASP A 25 -11.72 6.19 0.28
CA ASP A 25 -10.78 6.20 -0.86
C ASP A 25 -9.53 5.34 -0.53
N PRO A 26 -9.58 4.01 -0.73
CA PRO A 26 -8.50 3.14 -0.30
C PRO A 26 -7.26 3.31 -1.18
N LYS A 27 -6.09 3.34 -0.54
CA LYS A 27 -4.79 3.40 -1.20
C LYS A 27 -3.79 2.49 -0.50
N LEU A 28 -2.91 1.87 -1.30
CA LEU A 28 -1.76 1.14 -0.81
C LEU A 28 -0.52 2.02 -0.98
N ASN A 29 0.08 2.43 0.13
CA ASN A 29 1.38 3.08 0.12
C ASN A 29 2.47 2.04 0.31
N ILE A 30 3.45 2.03 -0.58
CA ILE A 30 4.60 1.13 -0.51
C ILE A 30 5.83 1.98 -0.18
N TYR A 31 6.47 1.65 0.93
CA TYR A 31 7.70 2.27 1.41
C TYR A 31 8.84 1.27 1.27
N HIS A 32 9.95 1.67 0.64
CA HIS A 32 11.07 0.76 0.41
C HIS A 32 12.42 1.46 0.29
N ASP A 33 13.47 0.69 0.55
CA ASP A 33 14.88 1.11 0.44
C ASP A 33 15.64 0.33 -0.66
N CYS A 34 14.91 -0.34 -1.56
CA CYS A 34 15.52 -1.07 -2.68
C CYS A 34 16.39 -0.13 -3.53
N ASN A 35 17.68 -0.46 -3.64
CA ASN A 35 18.71 0.36 -4.29
C ASN A 35 18.75 1.81 -3.78
N ASP A 36 18.49 2.02 -2.48
CA ASP A 36 18.46 3.34 -1.86
C ASP A 36 19.37 3.43 -0.64
N PHE A 37 20.29 4.39 -0.65
CA PHE A 37 21.25 4.65 0.43
C PHE A 37 21.03 6.01 1.10
N LYS A 38 20.00 6.76 0.66
CA LYS A 38 19.67 8.07 1.22
C LYS A 38 18.79 7.91 2.46
N PRO A 39 18.80 8.86 3.41
CA PRO A 39 17.89 8.82 4.55
C PRO A 39 16.42 8.86 4.09
N CYS A 40 15.53 8.31 4.91
CA CYS A 40 14.09 8.15 4.63
C CYS A 40 13.80 7.15 3.50
N GLN A 41 12.54 6.75 3.33
CA GLN A 41 12.19 5.68 2.38
C GLN A 41 11.62 6.26 1.09
N ARG A 42 11.85 5.56 -0.04
CA ARG A 42 11.12 5.82 -1.29
C ARG A 42 9.67 5.37 -1.10
N LYS A 43 8.73 6.17 -1.58
CA LYS A 43 7.31 5.94 -1.42
C LYS A 43 6.58 6.13 -2.74
N PHE A 44 5.74 5.16 -3.09
CA PHE A 44 4.74 5.35 -4.13
C PHE A 44 3.39 4.78 -3.69
N THR A 45 2.34 5.22 -4.35
CA THR A 45 0.96 4.93 -3.98
C THR A 45 0.21 4.26 -5.12
N ILE A 46 -0.48 3.17 -4.82
CA ILE A 46 -1.43 2.53 -5.71
C ILE A 46 -2.83 2.86 -5.20
N LYS A 47 -3.67 3.47 -6.05
CA LYS A 47 -5.08 3.67 -5.75
C LYS A 47 -5.83 2.35 -5.92
N ILE A 48 -6.61 1.96 -4.92
CA ILE A 48 -7.40 0.75 -4.97
C ILE A 48 -8.81 1.13 -5.46
N PRO A 49 -9.36 0.48 -6.49
CA PRO A 49 -10.70 0.81 -6.98
C PRO A 49 -11.81 0.52 -5.94
N ASP A 50 -12.86 1.33 -5.98
CA ASP A 50 -13.98 1.27 -5.02
C ASP A 50 -14.68 -0.10 -4.95
N LYS A 51 -14.59 -0.91 -6.01
CA LYS A 51 -15.16 -2.27 -6.04
C LYS A 51 -14.58 -3.22 -4.99
N TYR A 52 -13.47 -2.86 -4.35
CA TYR A 52 -12.86 -3.62 -3.24
C TYR A 52 -13.33 -3.15 -1.85
N ILE A 53 -14.15 -2.10 -1.79
CA ILE A 53 -14.74 -1.60 -0.55
C ILE A 53 -15.97 -2.44 -0.22
N THR A 54 -16.14 -2.77 1.05
CA THR A 54 -17.31 -3.49 1.53
C THR A 54 -17.81 -2.90 2.84
N SER A 55 -19.12 -2.94 3.05
CA SER A 55 -19.70 -2.58 4.35
C SER A 55 -19.30 -3.58 5.42
N GLY A 56 -18.81 -3.08 6.56
CA GLY A 56 -18.34 -3.86 7.69
C GLY A 56 -16.81 -3.94 7.78
N LYS A 57 -16.32 -4.62 8.83
CA LYS A 57 -14.88 -4.64 9.16
C LYS A 57 -14.04 -5.62 8.33
N ASN A 58 -14.68 -6.56 7.64
CA ASN A 58 -14.00 -7.62 6.89
C ASN A 58 -14.25 -7.45 5.38
N PRO A 59 -13.20 -7.33 4.56
CA PRO A 59 -13.34 -7.23 3.10
C PRO A 59 -13.88 -8.53 2.50
N LYS A 60 -14.75 -8.43 1.50
CA LYS A 60 -15.26 -9.59 0.73
C LYS A 60 -14.40 -9.94 -0.49
N ALA A 61 -13.57 -9.00 -0.95
CA ALA A 61 -12.64 -9.19 -2.05
C ALA A 61 -11.29 -8.60 -1.69
N ILE A 62 -10.22 -9.24 -2.14
CA ILE A 62 -8.84 -8.79 -1.95
C ILE A 62 -8.34 -8.20 -3.26
N TYR A 63 -7.76 -7.00 -3.18
CA TYR A 63 -7.06 -6.40 -4.31
C TYR A 63 -5.69 -7.07 -4.44
N ASP A 64 -5.47 -7.74 -5.58
CA ASP A 64 -4.17 -8.31 -5.92
C ASP A 64 -3.31 -7.22 -6.57
N ALA A 65 -2.27 -6.79 -5.85
CA ALA A 65 -1.31 -5.80 -6.34
C ALA A 65 -0.28 -6.40 -7.33
N GLY A 66 -0.28 -7.73 -7.49
CA GLY A 66 0.68 -8.47 -8.28
C GLY A 66 2.09 -8.43 -7.69
N THR A 67 3.07 -8.74 -8.53
CA THR A 67 4.49 -8.64 -8.19
C THR A 67 5.05 -7.31 -8.68
N ILE A 68 5.64 -6.54 -7.77
CA ILE A 68 6.16 -5.20 -8.07
C ILE A 68 7.69 -5.20 -7.99
N GLN A 69 8.35 -4.86 -9.09
CA GLN A 69 9.81 -4.72 -9.15
C GLN A 69 10.25 -3.34 -8.63
N LEU A 70 10.85 -3.31 -7.44
CA LEU A 70 11.19 -2.07 -6.72
C LEU A 70 12.52 -1.41 -7.14
N SER A 71 13.30 -2.05 -8.03
CA SER A 71 14.60 -1.51 -8.48
C SER A 71 14.47 -0.24 -9.32
N GLY A 72 13.36 -0.09 -10.06
CA GLY A 72 13.07 1.07 -10.91
C GLY A 72 12.42 2.23 -10.14
N LYS A 73 12.22 3.37 -10.81
CA LYS A 73 11.47 4.52 -10.27
C LYS A 73 10.03 4.51 -10.78
N PHE A 74 9.06 4.69 -9.89
CA PHE A 74 7.65 4.78 -10.24
C PHE A 74 7.20 6.23 -10.52
N PRO A 75 6.20 6.44 -11.39
CA PRO A 75 5.57 7.75 -11.57
C PRO A 75 4.98 8.26 -10.26
N GLY A 76 5.24 9.53 -9.93
CA GLY A 76 4.76 10.13 -8.67
C GLY A 76 5.43 9.56 -7.40
N GLU A 77 6.55 8.86 -7.55
CA GLU A 77 7.33 8.40 -6.39
C GLU A 77 8.02 9.58 -5.68
N GLU A 78 7.85 9.61 -4.36
CA GLU A 78 8.34 10.62 -3.45
C GLU A 78 9.29 10.00 -2.42
N ARG A 79 9.83 10.82 -1.54
CA ARG A 79 10.63 10.38 -0.39
C ARG A 79 9.93 10.84 0.89
N ASP A 80 9.71 9.89 1.80
CA ASP A 80 8.94 10.13 3.02
C ASP A 80 9.73 9.66 4.25
N CYS A 81 9.89 10.57 5.20
CA CYS A 81 10.63 10.37 6.45
C CYS A 81 9.70 10.07 7.64
N LEU A 82 8.38 10.13 7.44
CA LEU A 82 7.37 10.05 8.48
C LEU A 82 6.37 8.93 8.11
N HIS A 83 6.82 7.68 8.25
CA HIS A 83 5.97 6.49 8.06
C HIS A 83 5.50 5.91 9.39
#